data_AF-A0A9D7VUX4-F1
#
_entry.id   AF-A0A9D7VUX4-F1
#
_cell.length_a   1.000
_cell.length_b   1.000
_cell.length_c   1.000
_cell.angle_alpha   90.00
_cell.angle_beta   90.00
_cell.angle_gamma   90.00
#
_symmetry.space_group_name_H-M   'P 1'
#
loop_
_entity.id
_entity.type
_entity.pdbx_description
1 polymer ?
#
loop_
_entity_poly.entity_id
_entity_poly.type
_entity_poly.pdbx_seq_one_letter_code
_entity_poly.pdbx_strand_id
1 'polypeptide(L)'
;MAADPQRSVWVSANAGSGKTFVLARRVIRLLLAGTAPSRILCLTFTKAAASEMQTRVFETLGHWTTYDDARLSEEVREIEGRVPDARRLARARHLFATALETPGGLKIQTIHAFCEALLHQFPLEANVAGHFSVLDDRQSADLLATARAQVLARAERSPDSPLGRALVFLIAELPDKSVETALGELVAKRDQLRRWLQHASSPDLALGELQRLFGLSEQDTVASLEALVFDERTIDDVAARTIAEALAQEPRPTASARIASGLPSYVRSGAVARSLALRLSQQDLSPTKALAGKGGRDCRSADRRAPRRRAGAAARSSGATAGGLYACGNANRVAPGGCDAAGL
;
A
#
# COMPACT_ATOMS: atom_id res chain seq x y z
N MET A 1 26.80 15.35 19.66
CA MET A 1 27.15 15.48 18.22
C MET A 1 25.94 15.73 17.31
N ALA A 2 24.82 15.00 17.43
CA ALA A 2 23.69 15.16 16.51
C ALA A 2 22.96 16.53 16.56
N ALA A 3 22.92 17.18 17.72
CA ALA A 3 22.34 18.50 17.89
C ALA A 3 23.26 19.66 17.49
N ASP A 4 24.47 19.38 16.99
CA ASP A 4 25.41 20.42 16.57
C ASP A 4 24.95 21.09 15.26
N PRO A 5 24.66 22.40 15.27
CA PRO A 5 24.14 23.09 14.09
C PRO A 5 25.17 23.23 12.95
N GLN A 6 26.47 23.11 13.22
CA GLN A 6 27.52 23.32 12.22
C GLN A 6 27.77 22.11 11.30
N ARG A 7 27.06 21.00 11.51
CA ARG A 7 27.30 19.76 10.78
C ARG A 7 26.02 19.24 10.14
N SER A 8 26.11 18.79 8.89
CA SER A 8 25.09 17.92 8.29
C SER A 8 25.16 16.55 8.97
N VAL A 9 24.08 16.12 9.61
CA VAL A 9 24.06 14.88 10.39
C VAL A 9 22.87 14.03 9.97
N TRP A 10 23.14 12.76 9.70
CA TRP A 10 22.12 11.72 9.65
C TRP A 10 22.02 11.03 11.00
N VAL A 11 20.81 10.97 11.57
CA VAL A 11 20.56 10.31 12.85
C VAL A 11 19.74 9.05 12.60
N SER A 12 20.39 7.89 12.64
CA SER A 12 19.69 6.61 12.72
C SER A 12 19.41 6.31 14.19
N ALA A 13 18.14 6.11 14.56
CA ALA A 13 17.82 5.75 15.93
C ALA A 13 16.52 4.94 16.02
N ASN A 14 16.51 3.93 16.89
CA ASN A 14 15.37 3.03 17.10
C ASN A 14 14.14 3.75 17.68
N ALA A 15 12.97 3.13 17.71
CA ALA A 15 11.80 3.68 18.39
C ALA A 15 12.15 4.02 19.87
N GLY A 16 11.63 5.13 20.40
CA GLY A 16 11.88 5.55 21.79
C GLY A 16 13.26 6.17 22.10
N SER A 17 14.17 6.25 21.14
CA SER A 17 15.54 6.79 21.33
C SER A 17 15.68 8.32 21.48
N GLY A 18 14.57 9.05 21.63
CA GLY A 18 14.63 10.51 21.84
C GLY A 18 14.98 11.34 20.60
N LYS A 19 14.76 10.86 19.37
CA LYS A 19 15.00 11.63 18.12
C LYS A 19 14.37 13.02 18.15
N THR A 20 13.10 13.10 18.55
CA THR A 20 12.35 14.36 18.64
C THR A 20 13.00 15.33 19.64
N PHE A 21 13.51 14.79 20.76
CA PHE A 21 14.23 15.57 21.76
C PHE A 21 15.56 16.13 21.23
N VAL A 22 16.32 15.31 20.51
CA VAL A 22 17.56 15.74 19.83
C VAL A 22 17.28 16.83 18.80
N LEU A 23 16.17 16.72 18.06
CA LEU A 23 15.77 17.68 17.03
C LEU A 23 15.31 19.02 17.64
N ALA A 24 14.51 18.99 18.71
CA ALA A 24 14.13 20.18 19.47
C ALA A 24 15.36 20.90 20.06
N ARG A 25 16.28 20.15 20.68
CA ARG A 25 17.56 20.71 21.17
C ARG A 25 18.37 21.35 20.04
N ARG A 26 18.39 20.76 18.85
CA ARG A 26 19.08 21.33 17.69
C ARG A 26 18.47 22.66 17.25
N VAL A 27 17.14 22.77 17.22
CA VAL A 27 16.45 24.05 16.93
C VAL A 27 16.80 25.10 17.98
N ILE A 28 16.75 24.75 19.26
CA ILE A 28 17.09 25.66 20.35
C ILE A 28 18.55 26.13 20.26
N ARG A 29 19.49 25.24 19.90
CA ARG A 29 20.90 25.62 19.67
C ARG A 29 21.06 26.59 18.51
N LEU A 30 20.31 26.44 17.42
CA LEU A 30 20.31 27.40 16.31
C LEU A 30 19.83 28.78 16.77
N LEU A 31 18.76 28.82 17.57
CA LEU A 31 18.23 30.07 18.14
C LEU A 31 19.22 30.73 19.11
N LEU A 32 19.84 29.96 20.00
CA LEU A 32 20.89 30.43 20.92
C LEU A 32 22.15 30.91 20.19
N ALA A 33 22.45 30.35 19.00
CA ALA A 33 23.52 30.83 18.13
C ALA A 33 23.17 32.15 17.41
N GLY A 34 21.92 32.60 17.53
CA GLY A 34 21.43 33.86 16.97
C GLY A 34 20.80 33.75 15.59
N THR A 35 20.52 32.53 15.10
CA THR A 35 19.74 32.34 13.90
C THR A 35 18.31 32.82 14.13
N ALA A 36 17.82 33.72 13.27
CA ALA A 36 16.44 34.18 13.32
C ALA A 36 15.46 32.99 13.14
N PRO A 37 14.35 32.90 13.88
CA PRO A 37 13.41 31.77 13.77
C PRO A 37 12.90 31.53 12.35
N SER A 38 12.70 32.60 11.57
CA SER A 38 12.27 32.54 10.16
C SER A 38 13.28 31.89 9.21
N ARG A 39 14.55 31.74 9.64
CA ARG A 39 15.62 31.08 8.86
C ARG A 39 15.77 29.59 9.21
N ILE A 40 14.93 29.06 10.09
CA ILE A 40 14.96 27.65 10.50
C ILE A 40 13.74 26.95 9.90
N LEU A 41 13.98 26.04 8.95
CA LEU A 41 12.96 25.17 8.40
C LEU A 41 13.08 23.78 9.00
N CYS A 42 12.02 23.31 9.66
CA CYS A 42 11.91 21.95 10.16
C CYS A 42 10.72 21.25 9.52
N LEU A 43 11.00 20.15 8.81
CA LEU A 43 10.00 19.38 8.08
C LEU A 43 9.73 18.05 8.77
N THR A 44 8.47 17.64 8.76
CA THR A 44 8.04 16.32 9.25
C THR A 44 6.97 15.71 8.34
N PHE A 45 6.66 14.44 8.59
CA PHE A 45 5.69 13.70 7.78
C PHE A 45 4.24 13.97 8.22
N THR A 46 3.99 14.11 9.53
CA THR A 46 2.63 14.20 10.07
C THR A 46 2.38 15.55 10.76
N LYS A 47 1.13 16.03 10.69
CA LYS A 47 0.70 17.25 11.40
C LYS A 47 0.90 17.11 12.91
N ALA A 48 0.63 15.93 13.47
CA ALA A 48 0.83 15.63 14.88
C ALA A 48 2.30 15.77 15.31
N ALA A 49 3.26 15.24 14.54
CA ALA A 49 4.68 15.39 14.85
C ALA A 49 5.15 16.84 14.73
N ALA A 50 4.57 17.62 13.80
CA ALA A 50 4.90 19.04 13.66
C ALA A 50 4.44 19.80 14.90
N SER A 51 3.20 19.57 15.33
CA SER A 51 2.62 20.18 16.51
C SER A 51 3.37 19.78 17.78
N GLU A 52 3.64 18.48 18.00
CA GLU A 52 4.39 17.99 19.16
C GLU A 52 5.76 18.67 19.25
N MET A 53 6.46 18.76 18.13
CA MET A 53 7.77 19.37 18.07
C MET A 53 7.70 20.89 18.34
N GLN A 54 6.72 21.58 17.77
CA GLN A 54 6.50 23.00 18.01
C GLN A 54 6.19 23.28 19.48
N THR A 55 5.24 22.55 20.06
CA THR A 55 4.90 22.62 21.48
C THR A 55 6.14 22.44 22.35
N ARG A 56 6.94 21.39 22.11
CA ARG A 56 8.14 21.13 22.89
C ARG A 56 9.16 22.28 22.86
N VAL A 57 9.38 22.90 21.70
CA VAL A 57 10.29 24.05 21.59
C VAL A 57 9.73 25.25 22.35
N PHE A 58 8.45 25.58 22.17
CA PHE A 58 7.83 26.72 22.85
C PHE A 58 7.71 26.53 24.36
N GLU A 59 7.40 25.33 24.86
CA GLU A 59 7.39 25.01 26.29
C GLU A 59 8.78 25.23 26.90
N THR A 60 9.83 24.73 26.24
CA THR A 60 11.21 24.90 26.73
C THR A 60 11.59 26.38 26.80
N LEU A 61 11.31 27.14 25.74
CA LEU A 61 11.61 28.58 25.70
C LEU A 61 10.74 29.35 26.71
N GLY A 62 9.47 28.96 26.89
CA GLY A 62 8.55 29.58 27.85
C GLY A 62 9.03 29.40 29.29
N HIS A 63 9.46 28.20 29.66
CA HIS A 63 10.04 27.93 30.98
C HIS A 63 11.26 28.80 31.29
N TRP A 64 12.12 29.09 30.30
CA TRP A 64 13.28 29.94 30.51
C TRP A 64 12.95 31.38 30.89
N THR A 65 11.75 31.86 30.56
CA THR A 65 11.31 33.20 30.94
C THR A 65 11.09 33.32 32.45
N THR A 66 10.73 32.22 33.13
CA THR A 66 10.37 32.19 34.56
C THR A 66 11.47 31.67 35.46
N TYR A 67 12.49 31.02 34.92
CA TYR A 67 13.62 30.49 35.71
C TYR A 67 14.47 31.62 36.30
N ASP A 68 15.04 31.38 37.48
CA ASP A 68 16.14 32.19 38.00
C ASP A 68 17.43 31.96 37.18
N ASP A 69 18.43 32.80 37.39
CA ASP A 69 19.68 32.75 36.60
C ASP A 69 20.47 31.47 36.84
N ALA A 70 20.41 30.88 38.04
CA ALA A 70 21.14 29.65 38.36
C ALA A 70 20.57 28.46 37.58
N ARG A 71 19.23 28.31 37.59
CA ARG A 71 18.51 27.26 36.86
C ARG A 71 18.60 27.46 35.36
N LEU A 72 18.44 28.69 34.87
CA LEU A 72 18.59 28.97 33.43
C LEU A 72 20.02 28.68 32.95
N SER A 73 21.02 28.99 33.76
CA SER A 73 22.42 28.68 33.45
C SER A 73 22.67 27.18 33.34
N GLU A 74 22.08 26.38 34.23
CA GLU A 74 22.17 24.92 34.18
C GLU A 74 21.56 24.34 32.90
N GLU A 75 20.34 24.76 32.54
CA GLU A 75 19.63 24.31 31.34
C GLU A 75 20.38 24.65 30.04
N VAL A 76 20.83 25.90 29.91
CA VAL A 76 21.59 26.35 28.73
C VAL A 76 22.93 25.62 28.66
N ARG A 77 23.59 25.38 29.81
CA ARG A 77 24.82 24.58 29.88
C ARG A 77 24.57 23.14 29.43
N GLU A 78 23.45 22.52 29.81
CA GLU A 78 23.14 21.16 29.39
C GLU A 78 22.95 21.05 27.87
N ILE A 79 22.33 22.07 27.25
CA ILE A 79 22.06 22.09 25.81
C ILE A 79 23.33 22.37 25.00
N GLU A 80 24.17 23.29 25.45
CA GLU A 80 25.34 23.77 24.68
C GLU A 80 26.66 23.14 25.11
N GLY A 81 26.70 22.47 26.27
CA GLY A 81 27.91 21.86 26.82
C GLY A 81 28.91 22.85 27.41
N ARG A 82 28.53 24.12 27.61
CA ARG A 82 29.40 25.18 28.15
C ARG A 82 28.61 26.14 29.04
N VAL A 83 29.27 26.70 30.06
CA VAL A 83 28.65 27.68 30.95
C VAL A 83 28.30 28.95 30.14
N PRO A 84 27.04 29.40 30.16
CA PRO A 84 26.63 30.63 29.46
C PRO A 84 27.15 31.87 30.17
N ASP A 85 27.46 32.91 29.39
CA ASP A 85 27.72 34.26 29.91
C ASP A 85 26.40 35.03 30.10
N ALA A 86 26.47 36.20 30.74
CA ALA A 86 25.30 37.05 30.98
C ALA A 86 24.56 37.45 29.69
N ARG A 87 25.29 37.66 28.58
CA ARG A 87 24.68 38.00 27.28
C ARG A 87 23.87 36.83 26.73
N ARG A 88 24.35 35.60 26.92
CA ARG A 88 23.69 34.38 26.46
C ARG A 88 22.49 34.03 27.31
N LEU A 89 22.54 34.25 28.63
CA LEU A 89 21.37 34.17 29.50
C LEU A 89 20.30 35.18 29.11
N ALA A 90 20.68 36.44 28.88
CA ALA A 90 19.77 37.46 28.40
C ALA A 90 19.14 37.06 27.07
N ARG A 91 19.93 36.59 26.10
CA ARG A 91 19.39 36.06 24.83
C ARG A 91 18.39 34.93 25.06
N ALA A 92 18.72 33.94 25.89
CA ALA A 92 17.86 32.81 26.18
C ALA A 92 16.48 33.25 26.68
N ARG A 93 16.42 34.24 27.59
CA ARG A 93 15.16 34.81 28.09
C ARG A 93 14.31 35.47 26.99
N HIS A 94 14.95 36.09 26.00
CA HIS A 94 14.25 36.76 24.89
C HIS A 94 13.81 35.81 23.77
N LEU A 95 14.31 34.56 23.74
CA LEU A 95 14.02 33.65 22.63
C LEU A 95 12.53 33.28 22.53
N PHE A 96 11.82 33.18 23.65
CA PHE A 96 10.38 32.91 23.63
C PHE A 96 9.61 34.03 22.91
N ALA A 97 9.81 35.29 23.33
CA ALA A 97 9.21 36.46 22.70
C ALA A 97 9.62 36.58 21.23
N THR A 98 10.92 36.42 20.93
CA THR A 98 11.43 36.48 19.56
C THR A 98 10.77 35.43 18.65
N ALA A 99 10.59 34.21 19.14
CA ALA A 99 9.95 33.14 18.38
C ALA A 99 8.44 33.37 18.18
N LEU A 100 7.76 33.94 19.18
CA LEU A 100 6.33 34.26 19.13
C LEU A 100 6.03 35.43 18.19
N GLU A 101 6.86 36.48 18.21
CA GLU A 101 6.69 37.70 17.42
C GLU A 101 7.22 37.56 15.98
N THR A 102 7.91 36.47 15.65
CA THR A 102 8.41 36.24 14.30
C THR A 102 7.24 36.16 13.31
N PRO A 103 7.20 37.00 12.24
CA PRO A 103 6.17 36.91 11.22
C PRO A 103 6.12 35.53 10.57
N GLY A 104 4.94 34.90 10.62
CA GLY A 104 4.75 33.53 10.14
C GLY A 104 5.34 32.43 11.05
N GLY A 105 5.83 32.80 12.24
CA GLY A 105 6.28 31.89 13.30
C GLY A 105 7.51 31.04 12.97
N LEU A 106 7.88 30.20 13.93
CA LEU A 106 8.88 29.16 13.74
C LEU A 106 8.35 28.10 12.75
N LYS A 107 9.06 27.89 11.63
CA LYS A 107 8.63 27.02 10.52
C LYS A 107 8.84 25.54 10.82
N ILE A 108 8.04 25.01 11.74
CA ILE A 108 7.90 23.57 12.00
C ILE A 108 6.59 23.11 11.34
N GLN A 109 6.70 22.41 10.20
CA GLN A 109 5.53 22.08 9.39
C GLN A 109 5.71 20.74 8.65
N THR A 110 4.63 20.25 8.04
CA THR A 110 4.72 19.06 7.21
C THR A 110 5.39 19.37 5.87
N ILE A 111 5.92 18.35 5.21
CA ILE A 111 6.42 18.48 3.83
C ILE A 111 5.33 19.03 2.91
N HIS A 112 4.10 18.55 3.04
CA HIS A 112 2.95 19.02 2.25
C HIS A 112 2.67 20.51 2.45
N ALA A 113 2.59 20.98 3.70
CA ALA A 113 2.37 22.39 4.00
C ALA A 113 3.51 23.28 3.48
N PHE A 114 4.74 22.77 3.49
CA PHE A 114 5.87 23.46 2.87
C PHE A 114 5.73 23.56 1.35
N CYS A 115 5.43 22.45 0.68
CA CYS A 115 5.22 22.43 -0.77
C CYS A 115 4.04 23.33 -1.19
N GLU A 116 2.94 23.31 -0.45
CA GLU A 116 1.77 24.17 -0.68
C GLU A 116 2.14 25.66 -0.57
N ALA A 117 2.81 26.06 0.51
CA ALA A 117 3.28 27.43 0.68
C ALA A 117 4.25 27.86 -0.43
N LEU A 118 5.14 26.95 -0.88
CA LEU A 118 6.07 27.22 -1.96
C LEU A 118 5.36 27.44 -3.30
N LEU A 119 4.36 26.62 -3.62
CA LEU A 119 3.55 26.75 -4.83
C LEU A 119 2.74 28.06 -4.84
N HIS A 120 2.23 28.49 -3.68
CA HIS A 120 1.56 29.78 -3.56
C HIS A 120 2.51 30.97 -3.71
N GLN A 121 3.78 30.81 -3.36
CA GLN A 121 4.77 31.87 -3.49
C GLN A 121 5.27 32.04 -4.94
N PHE A 122 5.29 30.94 -5.72
CA PHE A 122 5.80 30.92 -7.09
C PHE A 122 4.81 30.22 -8.06
N PRO A 123 3.56 30.71 -8.19
CA PRO A 123 2.54 30.00 -8.96
C PRO A 123 2.82 30.02 -10.47
N LEU A 124 3.43 31.09 -10.97
CA LEU A 124 3.75 31.25 -12.40
C LEU A 124 4.85 30.28 -12.82
N GLU A 125 5.91 30.17 -12.01
CA GLU A 125 7.02 29.26 -12.22
C GLU A 125 6.59 27.79 -12.13
N ALA A 126 5.64 27.50 -11.25
CA ALA A 126 5.05 26.17 -11.11
C ALA A 126 3.96 25.85 -12.15
N ASN A 127 3.60 26.80 -13.02
CA ASN A 127 2.50 26.69 -13.98
C ASN A 127 1.18 26.25 -13.32
N VAL A 128 0.88 26.85 -12.16
CA VAL A 128 -0.38 26.66 -11.43
C VAL A 128 -1.15 27.97 -11.34
N ALA A 129 -2.47 27.88 -11.16
CA ALA A 129 -3.30 29.06 -10.94
C ALA A 129 -2.87 29.78 -9.65
N GLY A 130 -2.79 31.12 -9.68
CA GLY A 130 -2.35 31.92 -8.52
C GLY A 130 -3.18 31.74 -7.25
N HIS A 131 -4.44 31.34 -7.38
CA HIS A 131 -5.38 31.10 -6.27
C HIS A 131 -5.84 29.64 -6.24
N PHE A 132 -4.93 28.70 -6.50
CA PHE A 132 -5.30 27.28 -6.41
C PHE A 132 -5.71 26.93 -4.98
N SER A 133 -6.61 25.96 -4.84
CA SER A 133 -6.95 25.35 -3.56
C SER A 133 -6.57 23.88 -3.61
N VAL A 134 -6.04 23.37 -2.51
CA VAL A 134 -5.83 21.92 -2.36
C VAL A 134 -7.20 21.25 -2.29
N LEU A 135 -7.46 20.32 -3.22
CA LEU A 135 -8.69 19.55 -3.24
C LEU A 135 -8.71 18.57 -2.06
N ASP A 136 -9.86 18.47 -1.39
CA ASP A 136 -10.09 17.35 -0.49
C ASP A 136 -10.39 16.06 -1.29
N ASP A 137 -10.40 14.91 -0.59
CA ASP A 137 -10.60 13.60 -1.20
C ASP A 137 -11.96 13.49 -1.92
N ARG A 138 -12.99 14.17 -1.40
CA ARG A 138 -14.34 14.16 -1.99
C ARG A 138 -14.38 14.99 -3.27
N GLN A 139 -13.88 16.22 -3.23
CA GLN A 139 -13.77 17.10 -4.39
C GLN A 139 -12.94 16.46 -5.50
N SER A 140 -11.83 15.81 -5.14
CA SER A 140 -11.00 15.04 -6.07
C SER A 140 -11.79 13.90 -6.72
N ALA A 141 -12.54 13.12 -5.93
CA ALA A 141 -13.37 12.04 -6.43
C ALA A 141 -14.49 12.54 -7.36
N ASP A 142 -15.17 13.63 -7.01
CA ASP A 142 -16.25 14.23 -7.80
C ASP A 142 -15.74 14.75 -9.15
N LEU A 143 -14.57 15.38 -9.18
CA LEU A 143 -13.93 15.85 -10.41
C LEU A 143 -13.50 14.67 -11.31
N LEU A 144 -12.96 13.60 -10.72
CA LEU A 144 -12.59 12.39 -11.47
C LEU A 144 -13.83 11.68 -12.04
N ALA A 145 -14.91 11.59 -11.28
CA ALA A 145 -16.18 11.03 -11.75
C ALA A 145 -16.74 11.84 -12.93
N THR A 146 -16.70 13.17 -12.82
CA THR A 146 -17.11 14.09 -13.90
C THR A 146 -16.26 13.89 -15.15
N ALA A 147 -14.94 13.85 -15.01
CA ALA A 147 -14.02 13.60 -16.13
C ALA A 147 -14.29 12.24 -16.79
N ARG A 148 -14.56 11.19 -16.00
CA ARG A 148 -14.91 9.85 -16.52
C ARG A 148 -16.20 9.91 -17.33
N ALA A 149 -17.25 10.52 -16.79
CA ALA A 149 -18.53 10.67 -17.47
C ALA A 149 -18.39 11.42 -18.81
N GLN A 150 -17.56 12.47 -18.86
CA GLN A 150 -17.29 13.20 -20.10
C GLN A 150 -16.59 12.34 -21.16
N VAL A 151 -15.63 11.49 -20.76
CA VAL A 151 -14.94 10.58 -21.66
C VAL A 151 -15.89 9.51 -22.21
N LEU A 152 -16.74 8.92 -21.35
CA LEU A 152 -17.74 7.93 -21.75
C LEU A 152 -18.78 8.54 -22.71
N ALA A 153 -19.34 9.70 -22.37
CA ALA A 153 -20.28 10.41 -23.23
C ALA A 153 -19.68 10.83 -24.58
N ARG A 154 -18.35 11.05 -24.65
CA ARG A 154 -17.65 11.30 -25.92
C ARG A 154 -17.53 10.03 -26.76
N ALA A 155 -17.28 8.89 -26.13
CA ALA A 155 -17.21 7.59 -26.79
C ALA A 155 -18.57 7.17 -27.37
N GLU A 156 -19.65 7.37 -26.61
CA GLU A 156 -21.03 7.07 -27.03
C GLU A 156 -21.47 7.90 -28.24
N ARG A 157 -21.09 9.19 -28.30
CA ARG A 157 -21.40 10.09 -29.42
C ARG A 157 -20.69 9.72 -30.72
N SER A 158 -19.67 8.86 -30.68
CA SER A 158 -18.91 8.46 -31.87
C SER A 158 -18.51 6.99 -31.75
N PRO A 159 -19.46 6.05 -31.95
CA PRO A 159 -19.23 4.61 -31.79
C PRO A 159 -18.10 4.08 -32.68
N ASP A 160 -17.95 4.64 -33.89
CA ASP A 160 -16.91 4.25 -34.85
C ASP A 160 -15.53 4.87 -34.58
N SER A 161 -15.41 5.71 -33.55
CA SER A 161 -14.09 6.21 -33.14
C SER A 161 -13.30 5.10 -32.43
N PRO A 162 -11.95 5.18 -32.37
CA PRO A 162 -11.15 4.22 -31.60
C PRO A 162 -11.62 4.10 -30.14
N LEU A 163 -12.03 5.22 -29.53
CA LEU A 163 -12.55 5.25 -28.17
C LEU A 163 -13.95 4.62 -28.06
N GLY A 164 -14.83 4.88 -29.03
CA GLY A 164 -16.17 4.29 -29.12
C GLY A 164 -16.11 2.77 -29.24
N ARG A 165 -15.26 2.25 -30.15
CA ARG A 165 -15.03 0.80 -30.29
C ARG A 165 -14.46 0.17 -29.02
N ALA A 166 -13.52 0.84 -28.36
CA ALA A 166 -12.98 0.37 -27.08
C ALA A 166 -14.06 0.32 -25.99
N LEU A 167 -14.95 1.31 -25.92
CA LEU A 167 -16.07 1.30 -24.99
C LEU A 167 -17.05 0.16 -25.28
N VAL A 168 -17.44 -0.05 -26.54
CA VAL A 168 -18.31 -1.15 -26.96
C VAL A 168 -17.71 -2.50 -26.57
N PHE A 169 -16.41 -2.69 -26.81
CA PHE A 169 -15.68 -3.89 -26.39
C PHE A 169 -15.74 -4.07 -24.86
N LEU A 170 -15.47 -3.02 -24.08
CA LEU A 170 -15.52 -3.11 -22.62
C LEU A 170 -16.91 -3.45 -22.09
N ILE A 171 -17.98 -2.88 -22.67
CA ILE A 171 -19.36 -3.16 -22.26
C ILE A 171 -19.76 -4.61 -22.60
N ALA A 172 -19.28 -5.14 -23.74
CA ALA A 172 -19.56 -6.52 -24.14
C ALA A 172 -18.85 -7.55 -23.24
N GLU A 173 -17.62 -7.26 -22.81
CA GLU A 173 -16.76 -8.21 -22.11
C GLU A 173 -16.83 -8.10 -20.57
N LEU A 174 -17.30 -6.98 -20.02
CA LEU A 174 -17.30 -6.73 -18.57
C LEU A 174 -18.70 -6.32 -18.07
N PRO A 175 -19.16 -6.87 -16.92
CA PRO A 175 -20.31 -6.33 -16.21
C PRO A 175 -20.09 -4.86 -15.82
N ASP A 176 -21.13 -4.02 -15.85
CA ASP A 176 -21.04 -2.56 -15.67
C ASP A 176 -20.15 -2.11 -14.49
N LYS A 177 -20.32 -2.72 -13.31
CA LYS A 177 -19.53 -2.36 -12.11
C LYS A 177 -18.04 -2.70 -12.24
N SER A 178 -17.67 -3.65 -13.09
CA SER A 178 -16.28 -4.07 -13.29
C SER A 178 -15.50 -3.04 -14.11
N VAL A 179 -16.11 -2.45 -15.13
CA VAL A 179 -15.48 -1.39 -15.96
C VAL A 179 -15.15 -0.17 -15.10
N GLU A 180 -16.12 0.27 -14.29
CA GLU A 180 -15.96 1.40 -13.41
C GLU A 180 -14.83 1.22 -12.41
N THR A 181 -14.76 0.03 -11.79
CA THR A 181 -13.74 -0.34 -10.82
C THR A 181 -12.36 -0.40 -11.49
N ALA A 182 -12.26 -1.02 -12.67
CA ALA A 182 -11.01 -1.10 -13.42
C ALA A 182 -10.48 0.29 -13.82
N LEU A 183 -11.36 1.17 -14.32
CA LEU A 183 -11.01 2.54 -14.64
C LEU A 183 -10.55 3.33 -13.40
N GLY A 184 -11.23 3.16 -12.26
CA GLY A 184 -10.84 3.77 -10.99
C GLY A 184 -9.43 3.35 -10.55
N GLU A 185 -9.14 2.04 -10.58
CA GLU A 185 -7.82 1.49 -10.26
C GLU A 185 -6.72 2.00 -11.21
N LEU A 186 -7.00 2.07 -12.52
CA LEU A 186 -6.06 2.60 -13.52
C LEU A 186 -5.75 4.07 -13.27
N VAL A 187 -6.75 4.90 -12.95
CA VAL A 187 -6.57 6.32 -12.63
C VAL A 187 -5.79 6.51 -11.32
N ALA A 188 -6.07 5.67 -10.31
CA ALA A 188 -5.35 5.67 -9.05
C ALA A 188 -3.86 5.29 -9.24
N LYS A 189 -3.58 4.35 -10.14
CA LYS A 189 -2.22 3.87 -10.47
C LYS A 189 -1.62 4.50 -11.72
N ARG A 190 -2.15 5.64 -12.18
CA ARG A 190 -1.78 6.29 -13.45
C ARG A 190 -0.27 6.51 -13.62
N ASP A 191 0.46 6.80 -12.54
CA ASP A 191 1.90 7.06 -12.62
C ASP A 191 2.72 5.78 -12.78
N GLN A 192 2.23 4.65 -12.26
CA GLN A 192 2.81 3.33 -12.53
C GLN A 192 2.52 2.91 -13.97
N LEU A 193 1.28 3.09 -14.41
CA LEU A 193 0.87 2.81 -15.79
C LEU A 193 1.67 3.65 -16.80
N ARG A 194 1.79 4.95 -16.58
CA ARG A 194 2.58 5.85 -17.45
C ARG A 194 4.04 5.44 -17.53
N ARG A 195 4.67 5.11 -16.40
CA ARG A 195 6.06 4.64 -16.39
C ARG A 195 6.23 3.32 -17.15
N TRP A 196 5.30 2.40 -16.99
CA TRP A 196 5.31 1.14 -17.72
C TRP A 196 5.15 1.36 -19.23
N LEU A 197 4.16 2.14 -19.65
CA LEU A 197 3.96 2.50 -21.06
C LEU A 197 5.17 3.22 -21.67
N GLN A 198 5.82 4.11 -20.91
CA GLN A 198 7.05 4.78 -21.33
C GLN A 198 8.21 3.79 -21.49
N HIS A 199 8.34 2.82 -20.59
CA HIS A 199 9.37 1.80 -20.67
C HIS A 199 9.18 0.87 -21.88
N ALA A 200 7.93 0.45 -22.12
CA ALA A 200 7.57 -0.38 -23.25
C ALA A 200 7.63 0.37 -24.60
N SER A 201 7.79 1.70 -24.60
CA SER A 201 7.88 2.57 -25.78
C SER A 201 6.61 2.69 -26.65
N SER A 202 5.69 1.71 -26.59
CA SER A 202 4.36 1.80 -27.21
C SER A 202 3.31 1.00 -26.44
N PRO A 203 2.00 1.33 -26.60
CA PRO A 203 0.92 0.55 -26.00
C PRO A 203 0.89 -0.92 -26.47
N ASP A 204 1.22 -1.18 -27.74
CA ASP A 204 1.19 -2.53 -28.31
C ASP A 204 2.29 -3.41 -27.71
N LEU A 205 3.50 -2.85 -27.54
CA LEU A 205 4.60 -3.54 -26.88
C LEU A 205 4.32 -3.78 -25.40
N ALA A 206 3.65 -2.83 -24.74
CA ALA A 206 3.18 -3.01 -23.36
C ALA A 206 2.16 -4.15 -23.29
N LEU A 207 1.22 -4.23 -24.23
CA LEU A 207 0.27 -5.33 -24.30
C LEU A 207 0.98 -6.67 -24.53
N GLY A 208 2.01 -6.72 -25.37
CA GLY A 208 2.84 -7.91 -25.58
C GLY A 208 3.67 -8.32 -24.34
N GLU A 209 4.14 -7.37 -23.53
CA GLU A 209 4.70 -7.66 -22.20
C GLU A 209 3.68 -8.30 -21.27
N LEU A 210 2.45 -7.78 -21.28
CA LEU A 210 1.36 -8.29 -20.46
C LEU A 210 0.94 -9.70 -20.90
N GLN A 211 0.84 -9.94 -22.21
CA GLN A 211 0.61 -11.28 -22.77
C GLN A 211 1.68 -12.27 -22.31
N ARG A 212 2.97 -11.93 -22.45
CA ARG A 212 4.08 -12.78 -21.97
C ARG A 212 4.02 -13.04 -20.47
N LEU A 213 3.61 -12.04 -19.67
CA LEU A 213 3.45 -12.19 -18.22
C LEU A 213 2.37 -13.22 -17.87
N PHE A 214 1.28 -13.26 -18.65
CA PHE A 214 0.20 -14.25 -18.50
C PHE A 214 0.47 -15.56 -19.24
N GLY A 215 1.64 -15.71 -19.88
CA GLY A 215 1.98 -16.90 -20.66
C GLY A 215 1.21 -17.02 -21.97
N LEU A 216 0.65 -15.91 -22.47
CA LEU A 216 -0.10 -15.84 -23.71
C LEU A 216 0.83 -15.55 -24.89
N SER A 217 0.57 -16.20 -26.03
CA SER A 217 1.19 -15.94 -27.31
C SER A 217 0.36 -14.94 -28.14
N GLU A 218 0.99 -14.27 -29.12
CA GLU A 218 0.27 -13.39 -30.07
C GLU A 218 -0.73 -14.16 -30.95
N GLN A 219 -0.59 -15.49 -31.04
CA GLN A 219 -1.48 -16.36 -31.82
C GLN A 219 -2.64 -16.92 -30.98
N ASP A 220 -2.63 -16.67 -29.67
CA ASP A 220 -3.69 -17.16 -28.78
C ASP A 220 -4.97 -16.39 -29.07
N THR A 221 -6.01 -17.14 -29.42
CA THR A 221 -7.37 -16.66 -29.60
C THR A 221 -8.25 -17.15 -28.45
N VAL A 222 -9.40 -16.51 -28.24
CA VAL A 222 -10.39 -17.00 -27.28
C VAL A 222 -10.72 -18.47 -27.56
N ALA A 223 -10.94 -18.83 -28.83
CA ALA A 223 -11.24 -20.20 -29.23
C ALA A 223 -10.10 -21.20 -28.94
N SER A 224 -8.83 -20.82 -29.14
CA SER A 224 -7.70 -21.70 -28.86
C SER A 224 -7.47 -21.86 -27.35
N LEU A 225 -7.68 -20.81 -26.57
CA LEU A 225 -7.60 -20.86 -25.11
C LEU A 225 -8.76 -21.66 -24.52
N GLU A 226 -9.99 -21.49 -25.04
CA GLU A 226 -11.12 -22.33 -24.67
C GLU A 226 -10.85 -23.79 -25.02
N ALA A 227 -10.29 -24.09 -26.20
CA ALA A 227 -9.91 -25.45 -26.55
C ALA A 227 -8.83 -26.02 -25.62
N LEU A 228 -7.88 -25.21 -25.14
CA LEU A 228 -6.86 -25.62 -24.17
C LEU A 228 -7.47 -25.89 -22.78
N VAL A 229 -8.37 -25.04 -22.32
CA VAL A 229 -9.05 -25.18 -21.02
C VAL A 229 -10.05 -26.34 -21.04
N PHE A 230 -10.70 -26.58 -22.17
CA PHE A 230 -11.74 -27.58 -22.35
C PHE A 230 -11.29 -28.81 -23.15
N ASP A 231 -9.97 -29.02 -23.33
CA ASP A 231 -9.45 -30.25 -23.93
C ASP A 231 -9.90 -31.43 -23.05
N GLU A 232 -10.56 -32.40 -23.70
CA GLU A 232 -11.29 -33.54 -23.12
C GLU A 232 -10.42 -34.47 -22.25
N ARG A 233 -9.11 -34.23 -22.18
CA ARG A 233 -8.14 -35.04 -21.44
C ARG A 233 -7.94 -34.62 -19.99
N THR A 234 -8.54 -33.52 -19.55
CA THR A 234 -8.29 -32.98 -18.21
C THR A 234 -9.17 -33.63 -17.14
N ILE A 235 -10.35 -34.14 -17.50
CA ILE A 235 -11.23 -34.89 -16.62
C ILE A 235 -11.76 -36.08 -17.42
N ASP A 236 -11.18 -37.26 -17.18
CA ASP A 236 -11.72 -38.49 -17.77
C ASP A 236 -13.10 -38.84 -17.17
N ASP A 237 -13.84 -39.70 -17.85
CA ASP A 237 -15.19 -40.12 -17.42
C ASP A 237 -15.22 -40.74 -16.02
N VAL A 238 -14.10 -41.31 -15.57
CA VAL A 238 -13.97 -41.93 -14.24
C VAL A 238 -13.82 -40.84 -13.19
N ALA A 239 -12.91 -39.89 -13.39
CA ALA A 239 -12.70 -38.73 -12.55
C ALA A 239 -13.96 -37.87 -12.46
N ALA A 240 -14.68 -37.68 -13.58
CA ALA A 240 -15.97 -37.00 -13.58
C ALA A 240 -17.00 -37.71 -12.69
N ARG A 241 -17.12 -39.04 -12.78
CA ARG A 241 -18.03 -39.83 -11.94
C ARG A 241 -17.62 -39.77 -10.47
N THR A 242 -16.34 -39.90 -10.16
CA THR A 242 -15.82 -39.81 -8.78
C THR A 242 -16.09 -38.43 -8.17
N ILE A 243 -15.91 -37.35 -8.94
CA ILE A 243 -16.24 -35.99 -8.49
C ILE A 243 -17.75 -35.85 -8.29
N ALA A 244 -18.59 -36.40 -9.19
CA ALA A 244 -20.05 -36.38 -9.03
C ALA A 244 -20.50 -37.09 -7.74
N GLU A 245 -19.93 -38.27 -7.46
CA GLU A 245 -20.23 -39.08 -6.27
C GLU A 245 -19.77 -38.39 -4.99
N ALA A 246 -18.58 -37.79 -4.99
CA ALA A 246 -18.07 -37.02 -3.84
C ALA A 246 -18.94 -35.78 -3.55
N LEU A 247 -19.38 -35.07 -4.58
CA LEU A 247 -20.27 -33.90 -4.44
C LEU A 247 -21.70 -34.29 -4.03
N ALA A 248 -22.17 -35.48 -4.41
CA ALA A 248 -23.48 -36.00 -4.00
C ALA A 248 -23.54 -36.42 -2.52
N GLN A 249 -22.39 -36.72 -1.91
CA GLN A 249 -22.27 -37.07 -0.50
C GLN A 249 -22.10 -35.86 0.43
N GLU A 250 -22.02 -34.63 -0.11
CA GLU A 250 -21.95 -33.44 0.73
C GLU A 250 -23.27 -33.16 1.46
N PRO A 251 -23.24 -32.89 2.78
CA PRO A 251 -24.44 -32.80 3.61
C PRO A 251 -25.24 -31.49 3.48
N ARG A 252 -24.90 -30.57 2.56
CA ARG A 252 -25.61 -29.29 2.36
C ARG A 252 -26.04 -29.08 0.90
N PRO A 253 -27.24 -28.53 0.64
CA PRO A 253 -27.71 -28.28 -0.71
C PRO A 253 -27.10 -26.96 -1.22
N THR A 254 -25.85 -27.02 -1.66
CA THR A 254 -25.20 -25.95 -2.43
C THR A 254 -25.25 -26.28 -3.93
N ALA A 255 -24.82 -25.34 -4.79
CA ALA A 255 -24.74 -25.51 -6.24
C ALA A 255 -24.13 -26.87 -6.68
N SER A 256 -23.26 -27.44 -5.85
CA SER A 256 -22.70 -28.80 -5.91
C SER A 256 -23.73 -29.90 -6.17
N ALA A 257 -24.90 -29.89 -5.52
CA ALA A 257 -25.92 -30.94 -5.66
C ALA A 257 -26.62 -30.94 -7.03
N ARG A 258 -26.77 -29.76 -7.65
CA ARG A 258 -27.34 -29.60 -9.01
C ARG A 258 -26.33 -29.95 -10.10
N ILE A 259 -25.05 -29.75 -9.83
CA ILE A 259 -23.95 -30.19 -10.70
C ILE A 259 -23.90 -31.72 -10.68
N ALA A 260 -23.90 -32.34 -9.49
CA ALA A 260 -23.90 -33.79 -9.32
C ALA A 260 -25.05 -34.51 -10.05
N SER A 261 -26.28 -33.97 -10.03
CA SER A 261 -27.42 -34.58 -10.71
C SER A 261 -27.39 -34.46 -12.24
N GLY A 262 -26.66 -33.48 -12.79
CA GLY A 262 -26.48 -33.30 -14.23
C GLY A 262 -25.28 -34.02 -14.83
N LEU A 263 -24.26 -34.35 -14.04
CA LEU A 263 -23.05 -35.03 -14.53
C LEU A 263 -23.35 -36.34 -15.30
N PRO A 264 -24.27 -37.22 -14.87
CA PRO A 264 -24.57 -38.46 -15.60
C PRO A 264 -25.15 -38.27 -17.00
N SER A 265 -25.85 -37.15 -17.26
CA SER A 265 -26.29 -36.81 -18.63
C SER A 265 -25.14 -36.30 -19.49
N TYR A 266 -24.16 -35.62 -18.89
CA TYR A 266 -23.01 -35.04 -19.58
C TYR A 266 -21.93 -36.06 -19.92
N VAL A 267 -21.75 -37.06 -19.06
CA VAL A 267 -20.91 -38.23 -19.32
C VAL A 267 -21.44 -39.01 -20.51
N ARG A 268 -22.76 -39.13 -20.66
CA ARG A 268 -23.38 -39.81 -21.82
C ARG A 268 -23.26 -39.03 -23.13
N SER A 269 -23.10 -37.71 -23.09
CA SER A 269 -22.96 -36.89 -24.29
C SER A 269 -21.51 -36.67 -24.73
N GLY A 270 -20.52 -37.22 -24.01
CA GLY A 270 -19.09 -37.03 -24.28
C GLY A 270 -18.60 -35.58 -24.08
N ALA A 271 -19.43 -34.71 -23.49
CA ALA A 271 -19.18 -33.26 -23.42
C ALA A 271 -19.09 -32.77 -21.98
N VAL A 272 -18.54 -33.60 -21.09
CA VAL A 272 -18.49 -33.36 -19.64
C VAL A 272 -17.78 -32.06 -19.33
N ALA A 273 -16.58 -31.87 -19.89
CA ALA A 273 -15.77 -30.67 -19.67
C ALA A 273 -16.49 -29.40 -20.14
N ARG A 274 -17.04 -29.41 -21.36
CA ARG A 274 -17.77 -28.29 -21.94
C ARG A 274 -19.08 -27.98 -21.18
N SER A 275 -19.77 -28.99 -20.69
CA SER A 275 -21.04 -28.82 -19.95
C SER A 275 -20.86 -28.41 -18.49
N LEU A 276 -19.78 -28.86 -17.84
CA LEU A 276 -19.37 -28.36 -16.51
C LEU A 276 -18.97 -26.89 -16.61
N ALA A 277 -18.20 -26.54 -17.63
CA ALA A 277 -17.75 -25.17 -17.88
C ALA A 277 -18.91 -24.19 -18.10
N LEU A 278 -19.89 -24.57 -18.95
CA LEU A 278 -21.09 -23.77 -19.19
C LEU A 278 -21.96 -23.59 -17.94
N ARG A 279 -22.03 -24.58 -17.04
CA ARG A 279 -22.80 -24.43 -15.78
C ARG A 279 -22.05 -23.67 -14.70
N LEU A 280 -20.73 -23.82 -14.62
CA LEU A 280 -19.88 -23.03 -13.73
C LEU A 280 -19.81 -21.56 -14.17
N SER A 281 -20.06 -21.24 -15.46
CA SER A 281 -20.15 -19.87 -15.95
C SER A 281 -21.55 -19.25 -15.83
N GLN A 282 -22.63 -20.05 -15.85
CA GLN A 282 -24.01 -19.54 -15.80
C GLN A 282 -24.59 -19.33 -14.39
N GLN A 283 -23.97 -19.88 -13.34
CA GLN A 283 -24.39 -19.62 -11.95
C GLN A 283 -23.31 -18.83 -11.23
N ASP A 284 -23.45 -17.50 -11.28
CA ASP A 284 -22.75 -16.51 -10.46
C ASP A 284 -21.24 -16.74 -10.26
N LEU A 285 -20.43 -16.26 -11.21
CA LEU A 285 -19.03 -15.93 -10.92
C LEU A 285 -18.63 -14.62 -11.59
N SER A 286 -18.70 -13.53 -10.82
CA SER A 286 -17.57 -12.61 -10.80
C SER A 286 -16.28 -13.44 -10.63
N PRO A 287 -15.30 -13.36 -11.54
CA PRO A 287 -14.08 -14.16 -11.46
C PRO A 287 -13.33 -13.72 -10.22
N THR A 288 -13.48 -14.43 -9.10
CA THR A 288 -12.78 -14.08 -7.89
C THR A 288 -12.26 -15.31 -7.15
N LYS A 289 -10.93 -15.31 -7.00
CA LYS A 289 -10.16 -15.82 -5.85
C LYS A 289 -9.67 -17.28 -5.82
N ALA A 290 -9.56 -17.99 -6.94
CA ALA A 290 -8.93 -19.33 -6.93
C ALA A 290 -7.59 -19.47 -7.66
N LEU A 291 -6.99 -18.39 -8.18
CA LEU A 291 -5.63 -18.40 -8.76
C LEU A 291 -4.68 -17.31 -8.21
N ALA A 292 -5.15 -16.48 -7.27
CA ALA A 292 -4.36 -15.45 -6.60
C ALA A 292 -4.28 -15.69 -5.08
N GLY A 293 -3.90 -16.90 -4.69
CA GLY A 293 -3.92 -17.29 -3.27
C GLY A 293 -3.08 -18.50 -2.90
N LYS A 294 -1.99 -18.80 -3.61
CA LYS A 294 -0.84 -19.65 -3.19
C LYS A 294 0.10 -19.82 -4.39
N GLY A 295 0.93 -18.81 -4.64
CA GLY A 295 1.90 -18.83 -5.74
C GLY A 295 2.93 -17.70 -5.63
N GLY A 296 3.27 -17.30 -4.41
CA GLY A 296 4.08 -16.10 -4.17
C GLY A 296 4.54 -15.99 -2.73
N ARG A 297 5.14 -17.06 -2.20
CA ARG A 297 6.04 -17.07 -1.03
C ARG A 297 6.60 -18.48 -0.92
N ASP A 298 7.68 -18.72 -1.68
CA ASP A 298 8.81 -19.60 -1.35
C ASP A 298 9.67 -19.85 -2.60
N CYS A 299 10.25 -18.76 -3.12
CA CYS A 299 11.32 -18.81 -4.12
C CYS A 299 12.46 -17.92 -3.66
N ARG A 300 13.06 -18.23 -2.49
CA ARG A 300 14.36 -17.66 -2.11
C ARG A 300 15.06 -18.38 -0.94
N SER A 301 15.20 -19.71 -0.98
CA SER A 301 16.34 -20.43 -0.37
C SER A 301 16.20 -21.95 -0.51
N ALA A 302 16.58 -22.52 -1.65
CA ALA A 302 16.99 -23.93 -1.72
C ALA A 302 17.78 -24.18 -3.02
N ASP A 303 19.09 -24.14 -2.86
CA ASP A 303 20.05 -25.09 -3.41
C ASP A 303 20.18 -25.27 -4.93
N ARG A 304 21.08 -24.48 -5.52
CA ARG A 304 21.86 -24.88 -6.69
C ARG A 304 22.98 -25.81 -6.22
N ARG A 305 22.84 -27.13 -6.40
CA ARG A 305 23.98 -28.04 -6.67
C ARG A 305 23.50 -29.36 -7.28
N ALA A 306 23.93 -29.58 -8.52
CA ALA A 306 23.72 -30.75 -9.36
C ALA A 306 24.29 -32.06 -8.74
N PRO A 307 23.85 -33.25 -9.18
CA PRO A 307 24.43 -34.51 -8.72
C PRO A 307 25.72 -34.80 -9.47
N ARG A 308 26.83 -35.01 -8.75
CA ARG A 308 28.05 -35.65 -9.27
C ARG A 308 28.24 -37.02 -8.64
N ARG A 309 28.77 -37.89 -9.49
CA ARG A 309 28.93 -39.36 -9.41
C ARG A 309 29.64 -39.89 -8.16
N ARG A 310 29.33 -41.16 -7.88
CA ARG A 310 30.02 -42.13 -7.00
C ARG A 310 31.55 -42.05 -7.03
N ALA A 311 32.18 -42.11 -5.85
CA ALA A 311 33.23 -43.07 -5.50
C ALA A 311 33.67 -42.90 -4.02
N GLY A 312 33.80 -44.02 -3.30
CA GLY A 312 34.93 -44.25 -2.39
C GLY A 312 34.81 -43.86 -0.90
N ALA A 313 34.69 -44.90 -0.07
CA ALA A 313 35.46 -45.13 1.16
C ALA A 313 35.10 -44.37 2.47
N ALA A 314 34.58 -45.18 3.40
CA ALA A 314 35.11 -45.43 4.74
C ALA A 314 34.89 -44.43 5.90
N ALA A 315 34.42 -45.05 7.00
CA ALA A 315 34.73 -44.84 8.42
C ALA A 315 33.71 -44.07 9.29
N ARG A 316 33.15 -44.84 10.26
CA ARG A 316 33.05 -44.60 11.73
C ARG A 316 32.50 -43.24 12.18
N SER A 317 31.61 -43.07 13.16
CA SER A 317 31.15 -43.86 14.31
C SER A 317 30.13 -42.99 15.09
N SER A 318 29.25 -43.61 15.89
CA SER A 318 28.60 -43.10 17.14
C SER A 318 27.81 -41.78 17.10
N GLY A 319 26.64 -41.59 17.73
CA GLY A 319 25.92 -42.28 18.79
C GLY A 319 25.00 -41.25 19.49
N ALA A 320 24.05 -41.76 20.30
CA ALA A 320 23.16 -41.07 21.27
C ALA A 320 21.97 -40.25 20.69
N THR A 321 20.68 -40.56 20.87
CA THR A 321 19.78 -40.87 22.03
C THR A 321 19.13 -39.65 22.72
N ALA A 322 17.82 -39.83 23.01
CA ALA A 322 16.90 -39.07 23.87
C ALA A 322 16.28 -37.79 23.24
N GLY A 323 14.97 -37.51 23.33
CA GLY A 323 13.89 -38.01 24.17
C GLY A 323 13.12 -36.80 24.74
N GLY A 324 11.78 -36.77 24.66
CA GLY A 324 10.99 -35.71 25.33
C GLY A 324 9.56 -35.53 24.82
N LEU A 325 8.63 -36.30 25.41
CA LEU A 325 7.20 -36.02 25.43
C LEU A 325 6.90 -34.80 26.33
N TYR A 326 5.87 -34.01 26.02
CA TYR A 326 4.90 -33.52 27.00
C TYR A 326 3.55 -33.21 26.33
N ALA A 327 2.49 -33.68 26.97
CA ALA A 327 1.08 -33.47 26.66
C ALA A 327 0.40 -32.70 27.81
N CYS A 328 -0.58 -31.87 27.47
CA CYS A 328 -1.76 -31.42 28.25
C CYS A 328 -2.24 -30.09 27.62
N GLY A 329 -3.52 -29.76 27.52
CA GLY A 329 -4.73 -30.30 28.11
C GLY A 329 -5.89 -29.38 27.72
N ASN A 330 -7.09 -29.94 27.70
CA ASN A 330 -8.28 -29.51 26.97
C ASN A 330 -9.28 -28.76 27.88
N ALA A 331 -10.39 -28.29 27.26
CA ALA A 331 -11.67 -27.83 27.83
C ALA A 331 -11.81 -26.32 28.12
N ASN A 332 -12.94 -25.62 27.86
CA ASN A 332 -14.34 -26.08 27.76
C ASN A 332 -15.28 -25.01 27.10
N ARG A 333 -16.25 -25.50 26.30
CA ARG A 333 -17.70 -25.14 26.07
C ARG A 333 -18.23 -23.68 26.22
N VAL A 334 -18.96 -23.09 25.23
CA VAL A 334 -20.41 -23.25 24.81
C VAL A 334 -21.38 -22.72 25.90
N ALA A 335 -22.41 -21.86 25.73
CA ALA A 335 -23.09 -21.11 24.64
C ALA A 335 -24.07 -20.04 25.31
N PRO A 336 -25.31 -19.74 24.82
CA PRO A 336 -25.70 -18.74 23.80
C PRO A 336 -26.80 -17.71 24.25
N GLY A 337 -27.17 -16.77 23.36
CA GLY A 337 -28.57 -16.33 23.16
C GLY A 337 -28.93 -14.85 23.41
N GLY A 338 -29.71 -14.26 22.49
CA GLY A 338 -30.54 -13.07 22.76
C GLY A 338 -30.70 -12.07 21.59
N CYS A 339 -31.75 -12.24 20.78
CA CYS A 339 -32.37 -11.17 19.96
C CYS A 339 -33.18 -10.23 20.87
N ASP A 340 -33.23 -8.92 20.56
CA ASP A 340 -34.49 -8.28 20.15
C ASP A 340 -34.34 -6.77 19.82
N ALA A 341 -35.34 -6.31 19.09
CA ALA A 341 -35.51 -5.05 18.38
C ALA A 341 -35.76 -3.79 19.23
N ALA A 342 -35.71 -2.65 18.53
CA ALA A 342 -36.58 -1.47 18.63
C ALA A 342 -35.94 -0.15 19.10
N GLY A 343 -35.90 0.81 18.16
CA GLY A 343 -36.53 2.11 18.31
C GLY A 343 -35.83 3.17 19.17
N LEU A 344 -35.01 4.01 18.52
CA LEU A 344 -35.20 5.47 18.42
C LEU A 344 -34.18 6.05 17.43
#